data_AF-A0A969T8B3-F1
#
_entry.id   AF-A0A969T8B3-F1
#
_cell.length_a   1.000
_cell.length_b   1.000
_cell.length_c   1.000
_cell.angle_alpha   90.00
_cell.angle_beta   90.00
_cell.angle_gamma   90.00
#
_symmetry.space_group_name_H-M   'P 1'
#
loop_
_entity.id
_entity.type
_entity.pdbx_description
1 polymer ?
#
loop_
_entity_poly.entity_id
_entity_poly.type
_entity_poly.pdbx_seq_one_letter_code
_entity_poly.pdbx_strand_id
1 'polypeptide(L)' 'MRAIEFKSKIKNNQILIPTKIQSELNSNQDKNVRVIVLMDDSDLYDDLIFQQSTKDQFLKGYVDSDSIYDNF' A
#
# COMPACT_ATOMS: atom_id res chain seq x y z
N MET A 1 -10.40 19.67 2.38
CA MET A 1 -10.82 18.29 2.05
C MET A 1 -10.68 17.46 3.32
N ARG A 2 -11.71 16.66 3.68
CA ARG A 2 -11.68 15.79 4.87
C ARG A 2 -11.61 14.34 4.39
N ALA A 3 -10.67 13.56 4.92
CA ALA A 3 -10.54 12.13 4.65
C ALA A 3 -11.26 11.33 5.74
N ILE A 4 -11.88 10.22 5.35
CA ILE A 4 -12.49 9.24 6.26
C ILE A 4 -11.82 7.91 5.98
N GLU A 5 -11.20 7.33 7.00
CA GLU A 5 -10.55 6.03 6.92
C GLU A 5 -11.45 4.96 7.54
N PHE A 6 -11.58 3.83 6.86
CA PHE A 6 -12.31 2.68 7.37
C PHE A 6 -11.78 1.38 6.78
N LYS A 7 -11.77 0.32 7.58
CA LYS A 7 -11.46 -1.03 7.10
C LYS A 7 -12.68 -1.61 6.40
N SER A 8 -12.47 -2.18 5.22
CA SER A 8 -13.51 -2.87 4.47
C SER A 8 -12.94 -3.99 3.60
N LYS A 9 -13.84 -4.71 2.93
CA LYS A 9 -13.53 -5.74 1.95
C LYS A 9 -14.04 -5.30 0.58
N ILE A 10 -13.29 -5.65 -0.45
CA ILE A 10 -13.74 -5.54 -1.83
C ILE A 10 -14.56 -6.79 -2.17
N LYS A 11 -15.78 -6.61 -2.68
CA LYS A 11 -16.64 -7.70 -3.16
C LYS A 11 -17.28 -7.27 -4.48
N ASN A 12 -17.20 -8.12 -5.52
CA ASN A 12 -17.74 -7.83 -6.85
C ASN A 12 -17.23 -6.50 -7.44
N ASN A 13 -15.94 -6.21 -7.28
CA ASN A 13 -15.32 -4.95 -7.70
C ASN A 13 -15.93 -3.69 -7.05
N GLN A 14 -16.49 -3.83 -5.84
CA GLN A 14 -17.07 -2.73 -5.06
C GLN A 14 -16.48 -2.73 -3.66
N ILE A 15 -16.13 -1.54 -3.15
CA ILE A 15 -15.74 -1.35 -1.74
C ILE A 15 -17.02 -1.21 -0.93
N LEU A 16 -17.26 -2.14 -0.01
CA LEU A 16 -18.43 -2.07 0.85
C LEU A 16 -18.26 -0.94 1.88
N ILE A 17 -19.26 -0.10 2.05
CA ILE A 17 -19.20 1.02 3.00
C ILE A 17 -19.85 0.58 4.32
N PRO A 18 -19.11 0.53 5.45
CA PRO A 18 -19.67 0.18 6.75
C PRO A 18 -20.81 1.12 7.17
N THR A 19 -21.84 0.58 7.80
CA THR A 19 -23.04 1.33 8.23
C THR A 19 -22.72 2.54 9.10
N LYS A 20 -21.66 2.47 9.91
CA LYS A 20 -21.21 3.57 10.78
C LYS A 20 -20.86 4.85 10.02
N ILE A 21 -20.37 4.76 8.79
CA ILE A 21 -19.93 5.92 7.99
C ILE A 21 -20.90 6.27 6.87
N GLN A 22 -21.91 5.43 6.61
CA GLN A 22 -22.92 5.70 5.58
C GLN A 22 -23.65 7.02 5.84
N SER A 23 -23.96 7.35 7.09
CA SER A 23 -24.61 8.61 7.47
C SER A 23 -23.80 9.84 7.04
N GLU A 24 -22.47 9.78 7.20
CA GLU A 24 -21.55 10.86 6.85
C GLU A 24 -21.41 11.01 5.32
N LEU A 25 -21.49 9.90 4.60
CA LEU A 25 -21.40 9.85 3.14
C LEU A 25 -22.72 10.21 2.44
N ASN A 26 -23.86 9.82 3.01
CA ASN A 26 -25.20 10.13 2.49
C ASN A 26 -25.45 11.65 2.49
N SER A 27 -24.86 12.37 3.43
CA SER A 27 -24.90 13.84 3.50
C SER A 27 -24.18 14.52 2.31
N ASN A 28 -23.42 13.75 1.54
CA ASN A 28 -22.63 14.19 0.40
C ASN A 28 -22.96 13.41 -0.88
N GLN A 29 -24.20 12.90 -1.00
CA GLN A 29 -24.70 12.32 -2.25
C GLN A 29 -24.42 13.25 -3.44
N ASP A 30 -24.01 12.66 -4.56
CA ASP A 30 -23.69 13.31 -5.84
C ASP A 30 -22.48 14.26 -5.87
N LYS A 31 -21.64 14.27 -4.83
CA LYS A 31 -20.38 15.02 -4.85
C LYS A 31 -19.23 14.18 -5.39
N ASN A 32 -18.33 14.82 -6.15
CA ASN A 32 -17.07 14.20 -6.55
C ASN A 32 -16.19 13.96 -5.32
N VAL A 33 -15.75 12.71 -5.14
CA VAL A 33 -14.87 12.30 -4.04
C VAL A 33 -13.53 11.81 -4.57
N ARG A 34 -12.45 12.08 -3.83
CA ARG A 34 -11.13 11.49 -4.08
C ARG A 34 -11.00 10.25 -3.21
N VAL A 35 -10.77 9.09 -3.82
CA VAL A 35 -10.60 7.81 -3.12
C VAL A 35 -9.12 7.46 -3.07
N ILE A 36 -8.63 7.08 -1.88
CA ILE A 36 -7.30 6.52 -1.67
C ILE A 36 -7.52 5.10 -1.12
N VAL A 37 -7.01 4.09 -1.82
CA VAL A 37 -7.13 2.70 -1.42
C VAL A 37 -5.76 2.23 -0.94
N LEU A 38 -5.69 1.78 0.30
CA LEU A 38 -4.53 1.10 0.86
C LEU A 38 -4.87 -0.39 0.91
N MET A 39 -4.10 -1.22 0.21
CA MET A 39 -4.25 -2.67 0.23
C MET A 39 -3.20 -3.23 1.19
N ASP A 40 -3.59 -4.24 1.96
CA ASP A 40 -2.69 -4.91 2.87
C ASP A 40 -1.91 -5.94 2.04
N ASP A 41 -0.75 -5.54 1.51
CA ASP A 41 0.13 -6.37 0.68
C ASP A 41 0.86 -7.43 1.51
N SER A 42 0.07 -8.22 2.25
CA SER A 42 0.53 -9.33 3.07
C SER A 42 0.96 -10.56 2.24
N ASP A 43 0.98 -10.45 0.91
CA ASP A 43 1.33 -11.53 0.00
C ASP A 43 2.73 -11.35 -0.60
N LEU A 44 3.78 -11.46 0.24
CA LEU A 44 5.17 -11.90 -0.07
C LEU A 44 6.00 -11.19 -1.18
N TYR A 45 5.39 -10.60 -2.19
CA TYR A 45 6.01 -10.04 -3.38
C TYR A 45 6.53 -8.62 -3.13
N ASP A 46 5.80 -7.81 -2.35
CA ASP A 46 6.18 -6.42 -2.08
C ASP A 46 7.40 -6.33 -1.15
N ASP A 47 7.49 -7.20 -0.14
CA ASP A 47 8.68 -7.28 0.71
C ASP A 47 9.93 -7.72 -0.08
N LEU A 48 9.80 -8.70 -0.97
CA LEU A 48 10.92 -9.16 -1.81
C LEU A 48 11.39 -8.06 -2.77
N ILE A 49 10.46 -7.36 -3.42
CA ILE A 49 10.79 -6.27 -4.35
C ILE A 49 11.38 -5.08 -3.58
N PHE A 50 10.85 -4.75 -2.42
CA PHE A 50 11.36 -3.68 -1.57
C PHE A 50 12.77 -3.99 -1.05
N GLN A 51 12.99 -5.20 -0.54
CA GLN A 51 14.30 -5.65 -0.05
C GLN A 51 15.33 -5.66 -1.19
N GLN A 52 14.98 -6.22 -2.34
CA GLN A 52 15.86 -6.28 -3.51
C GLN A 52 16.21 -4.86 -4.01
N SER A 53 15.20 -3.98 -4.15
CA SER A 53 15.43 -2.61 -4.60
C SER A 53 16.27 -1.80 -3.61
N THR A 54 16.07 -2.00 -2.31
CA THR A 54 16.87 -1.35 -1.26
C THR A 54 18.30 -1.86 -1.27
N LYS A 55 18.51 -3.17 -1.44
CA LYS A 55 19.83 -3.78 -1.57
C LYS A 55 20.56 -3.24 -2.79
N ASP A 56 19.92 -3.24 -3.96
CA ASP A 56 20.52 -2.77 -5.20
C ASP A 56 20.89 -1.28 -5.13
N GLN A 57 20.04 -0.47 -4.50
CA GLN A 57 20.30 0.96 -4.33
C GLN A 57 21.36 1.24 -3.26
N PHE A 58 21.44 0.43 -2.19
CA PHE A 58 22.47 0.53 -1.17
C PHE A 58 23.85 0.12 -1.71
N LEU A 59 23.90 -0.96 -2.51
CA LEU A 59 25.13 -1.47 -3.11
C LEU A 59 25.57 -0.68 -4.34
N LYS A 60 24.74 0.22 -4.87
CA LYS A 60 25.06 1.08 -6.01
C LYS A 60 26.19 2.06 -5.65
N GLY A 61 27.42 1.69 -6.00
CA GLY A 61 28.64 2.44 -5.72
C GLY A 61 29.70 1.65 -4.96
N TYR A 62 29.33 0.47 -4.44
CA TYR A 62 30.27 -0.53 -3.98
C TYR A 62 30.65 -1.43 -5.16
N VAL A 63 31.93 -1.78 -5.27
CA VAL A 63 32.39 -2.76 -6.26
C VAL A 63 32.13 -4.16 -5.71
N ASP A 64 31.71 -5.10 -6.55
CA ASP A 64 31.42 -6.49 -6.13
C ASP A 64 32.64 -7.17 -5.44
N SER A 65 33.85 -6.65 -5.69
CA SER A 65 35.09 -7.10 -5.04
C SER A 65 35.22 -6.69 -3.56
N ASP A 66 34.43 -5.71 -3.10
CA ASP A 66 34.42 -5.24 -1.71
C ASP A 66 33.45 -6.04 -0.84
N SER A 67 32.71 -6.99 -1.43
CA SER A 67 31.86 -7.96 -0.73
C SER A 67 32.67 -9.05 -0.02
N ILE A 68 33.53 -8.65 0.92
CA ILE A 68 34.35 -9.57 1.73
C ILE A 68 33.47 -10.43 2.66
N TYR A 69 32.22 -10.03 2.87
CA TYR A 69 31.27 -10.70 3.77
C TYR A 69 30.23 -11.59 3.08
N ASP A 70 30.19 -11.67 1.74
CA ASP A 70 29.14 -12.43 1.01
C ASP A 70 29.39 -13.96 0.96
N ASN A 71 30.48 -14.46 1.54
CA ASN A 71 30.92 -15.86 1.42
C ASN A 71 30.70 -16.74 2.68
N PHE A 72 29.84 -16.37 3.63
CA PHE A 72 29.51 -17.20 4.79
C PHE A 72 28.01 -17.36 5.04
#